data_AF-A0A933T782-F1
#
_entry.id   AF-A0A933T782-F1
#
_cell.length_a   1.000
_cell.length_b   1.000
_cell.length_c   1.000
_cell.angle_alpha   90.00
_cell.angle_beta   90.00
_cell.angle_gamma   90.00
#
_symmetry.space_group_name_H-M   'P 1'
#
loop_
_entity.id
_entity.type
_entity.pdbx_description
1 polymer ?
#
loop_
_entity_poly.entity_id
_entity_poly.type
_entity_poly.pdbx_seq_one_letter_code
_entity_poly.pdbx_strand_id
1 'polypeptide(L)' 'MKQATASSSADMLHKIDAIEKEIMDLKLSVLKKLTPTGKKIISLKGILKGVDITDEDVAAAKKSLYSKTGI' A
#
# COMPACT_ATOMS: atom_id res chain seq x y z
N MET A 1 -26.09 26.03 21.85
CA MET A 1 -25.24 25.05 22.57
C MET A 1 -25.12 23.69 21.87
N LYS A 2 -26.19 23.13 21.26
CA LYS A 2 -26.13 21.81 20.58
C LYS A 2 -25.20 21.71 19.34
N GLN A 3 -24.91 22.82 18.68
CA GLN A 3 -24.11 22.82 17.44
C GLN A 3 -22.59 22.76 17.71
N ALA A 4 -22.13 23.32 18.83
CA ALA A 4 -20.72 23.31 19.24
C ALA A 4 -20.24 21.93 19.73
N THR A 5 -21.15 21.12 20.30
CA THR A 5 -20.85 19.75 20.72
C THR A 5 -20.75 18.80 19.53
N ALA A 6 -21.52 19.04 18.47
CA ALA A 6 -21.49 18.23 17.25
C ALA A 6 -20.20 18.42 16.43
N SER A 7 -19.66 19.65 16.36
CA SER A 7 -18.37 19.90 15.70
C SER A 7 -17.21 19.19 16.43
N SER A 8 -17.23 19.22 17.77
CA SER A 8 -16.21 18.56 18.59
C SER A 8 -16.19 17.03 18.41
N SER A 9 -17.34 16.40 18.18
CA SER A 9 -17.38 14.96 17.91
C SER A 9 -16.89 14.61 16.50
N ALA A 10 -17.22 15.43 15.50
CA ALA A 10 -16.70 15.25 14.14
C ALA A 10 -15.17 15.43 14.08
N ASP A 11 -14.64 16.44 14.76
CA ASP A 11 -13.20 16.68 14.87
C ASP A 11 -12.48 15.50 15.56
N MET A 12 -13.11 14.90 16.57
CA MET A 12 -12.57 13.73 17.26
C MET A 12 -12.56 12.49 16.33
N LEU A 13 -13.62 12.28 15.55
CA LEU A 13 -13.68 11.19 14.58
C LEU A 13 -12.60 11.35 13.49
N HIS A 14 -12.35 12.56 13.00
CA HIS A 14 -11.28 12.83 12.04
C HIS A 14 -9.89 12.54 12.61
N LYS A 15 -9.66 12.88 13.89
CA LYS A 15 -8.39 12.55 14.57
C LYS A 15 -8.21 11.05 14.74
N ILE A 16 -9.28 10.31 15.04
CA ILE A 16 -9.23 8.85 15.14
C ILE A 16 -8.88 8.24 13.78
N ASP A 17 -9.55 8.66 12.69
CA ASP A 17 -9.25 8.18 11.33
C ASP A 17 -7.80 8.48 10.91
N ALA A 18 -7.27 9.66 11.26
CA ALA A 18 -5.87 9.99 11.01
C ALA A 18 -4.92 9.04 11.76
N ILE A 19 -5.17 8.78 13.04
CA ILE A 19 -4.37 7.86 13.87
C ILE A 19 -4.43 6.43 13.29
N GLU A 20 -5.60 5.96 12.87
CA GLU A 20 -5.76 4.63 12.28
C GLU A 20 -4.94 4.47 10.99
N LYS A 21 -4.93 5.50 10.14
CA LYS A 21 -4.09 5.54 8.93
C LYS A 21 -2.60 5.50 9.27
N GLU A 22 -2.14 6.32 10.21
CA GLU A 22 -0.74 6.33 10.66
C GLU A 22 -0.31 4.97 11.23
N ILE A 23 -1.17 4.31 12.01
CA ILE A 23 -0.91 2.96 12.54
C ILE A 23 -0.82 1.93 11.41
N MET A 24 -1.67 2.02 10.39
CA MET A 24 -1.61 1.13 9.22
C MET A 24 -0.29 1.28 8.47
N ASP A 25 0.13 2.53 8.22
CA ASP A 25 1.40 2.84 7.55
C ASP A 25 2.60 2.33 8.36
N LEU A 26 2.54 2.48 9.69
CA LEU A 26 3.56 1.95 10.59
C LEU A 26 3.64 0.41 10.53
N LYS A 27 2.50 -0.28 10.56
CA LYS A 27 2.45 -1.75 10.43
C LYS A 27 3.08 -2.22 9.12
N LEU A 28 2.75 -1.56 7.99
CA LEU A 28 3.33 -1.87 6.68
C LEU A 28 4.84 -1.63 6.66
N SER A 29 5.30 -0.51 7.23
CA SER A 29 6.73 -0.17 7.33
C SER A 29 7.52 -1.21 8.14
N VAL A 30 6.94 -1.68 9.25
CA VAL A 30 7.53 -2.73 10.08
C VAL A 30 7.55 -4.07 9.36
N LEU A 31 6.44 -4.46 8.70
CA LEU A 31 6.40 -5.70 7.92
C LEU A 31 7.47 -5.71 6.82
N LYS A 32 7.62 -4.62 6.06
CA LYS A 32 8.66 -4.49 5.03
C LYS A 32 10.09 -4.65 5.58
N LYS A 33 10.34 -4.23 6.82
CA LYS A 33 11.65 -4.37 7.48
C LYS A 33 11.87 -5.75 8.09
N LEU A 34 10.80 -6.41 8.56
CA LEU A 34 10.87 -7.71 9.22
C LEU A 34 10.85 -8.89 8.24
N THR A 35 10.24 -8.75 7.06
CA THR A 35 10.40 -9.76 6.01
C THR A 35 11.78 -9.58 5.38
N PRO A 36 12.71 -10.54 5.50
CA PRO A 36 13.93 -10.54 4.71
C PRO A 36 13.55 -10.89 3.26
N THR A 37 13.00 -9.95 2.52
CA THR A 37 12.85 -10.13 1.08
C THR A 37 14.23 -9.88 0.49
N GLY A 38 15.06 -10.92 0.39
CA GLY A 38 16.25 -10.94 -0.47
C GLY A 38 15.91 -10.77 -1.96
N LYS A 39 14.69 -10.31 -2.28
CA LYS A 39 14.15 -10.07 -3.60
C LYS A 39 14.25 -8.59 -3.87
N LYS A 40 14.79 -8.25 -5.04
CA LYS A 40 14.96 -6.86 -5.47
C LYS A 40 13.59 -6.26 -5.75
N ILE A 41 13.08 -5.46 -4.81
CA ILE A 41 11.83 -4.71 -5.02
C ILE A 41 12.08 -3.70 -6.15
N ILE A 42 11.34 -3.84 -7.24
CA ILE A 42 11.40 -2.94 -8.40
C ILE A 42 10.19 -2.01 -8.39
N SER A 43 10.44 -0.71 -8.39
CA SER A 43 9.37 0.29 -8.42
C SER A 43 8.89 0.50 -9.86
N LEU A 44 7.67 0.06 -10.18
CA LEU A 44 6.97 0.47 -11.41
C LEU A 44 6.21 1.79 -11.17
N LYS A 45 6.97 2.83 -10.78
CA LYS A 45 6.47 4.17 -10.45
C LYS A 45 5.53 4.68 -11.55
N GLY A 46 4.22 4.71 -11.26
CA GLY A 46 3.19 5.26 -12.15
C GLY A 46 1.96 4.38 -12.36
N ILE A 47 2.02 3.06 -12.12
CA ILE A 47 0.90 2.15 -12.45
C ILE A 47 -0.02 1.91 -11.23
N LEU A 48 0.55 1.75 -10.03
CA LEU A 48 -0.20 1.64 -8.76
C LEU A 48 0.69 2.15 -7.63
N LYS A 49 0.30 3.25 -6.97
CA LYS A 49 1.03 3.78 -5.81
C LYS A 49 0.84 2.82 -4.63
N GLY A 50 1.94 2.40 -4.00
CA GLY A 50 1.91 1.62 -2.76
C GLY A 50 1.98 0.10 -2.91
N VAL A 51 2.06 -0.43 -4.14
CA VAL A 51 2.22 -1.87 -4.38
C VAL A 51 3.70 -2.19 -4.63
N ASP A 52 4.25 -3.13 -3.86
CA ASP A 52 5.59 -3.67 -4.09
C ASP A 52 5.48 -4.78 -5.16
N ILE A 53 6.27 -4.69 -6.23
CA ILE A 53 6.28 -5.65 -7.34
C ILE A 53 7.61 -6.41 -7.30
N THR A 54 7.54 -7.74 -7.36
CA THR A 54 8.72 -8.61 -7.37
C THR A 54 9.12 -9.02 -8.79
N ASP A 55 10.34 -9.54 -8.93
CA ASP A 55 10.81 -10.14 -10.19
C ASP A 55 9.94 -11.33 -10.62
N GLU A 56 9.33 -12.07 -9.68
CA GLU A 56 8.39 -13.15 -10.01
C GLU A 56 7.09 -12.64 -10.61
N ASP A 57 6.55 -11.53 -10.08
CA ASP A 57 5.36 -10.90 -10.65
C ASP A 57 5.62 -10.45 -12.09
N VAL A 58 6.81 -9.89 -12.35
CA VAL A 58 7.24 -9.51 -13.71
C VAL A 58 7.44 -10.73 -14.60
N ALA A 59 8.05 -11.80 -14.12
CA ALA A 59 8.23 -13.03 -14.89
C ALA A 59 6.88 -13.69 -15.24
N ALA A 60 5.95 -13.73 -14.28
CA ALA A 60 4.59 -14.23 -14.48
C ALA A 60 3.82 -13.36 -15.50
N ALA A 61 3.91 -12.03 -15.38
CA ALA A 61 3.30 -11.10 -16.32
C ALA A 61 3.88 -11.25 -17.74
N LYS A 62 5.21 -11.33 -17.87
CA LYS A 62 5.89 -11.58 -19.16
C LYS A 62 5.43 -12.91 -19.76
N LYS A 63 5.41 -13.99 -18.97
CA LYS A 63 4.93 -15.28 -19.44
C LYS A 63 3.48 -15.19 -19.92
N SER A 64 2.60 -14.53 -19.16
CA SER A 64 1.20 -14.33 -19.54
C SER A 64 1.07 -13.58 -20.88
N LEU A 65 1.74 -12.42 -20.99
CA LEU A 65 1.66 -11.53 -22.15
C LEU A 65 2.27 -12.14 -23.42
N TYR A 66 3.41 -12.81 -23.28
CA TYR A 66 4.16 -13.38 -24.42
C TYR A 66 3.87 -14.88 -24.65
N SER A 67 3.00 -15.52 -23.85
CA SER A 67 2.66 -16.96 -24.01
C SER A 67 2.05 -17.30 -25.37
N LYS A 68 1.47 -16.32 -26.06
CA LYS A 68 0.81 -16.51 -27.36
C LYS A 68 1.65 -16.05 -28.56
N THR A 69 2.75 -15.36 -28.34
CA THR A 69 3.70 -15.01 -29.39
C THR A 69 4.80 -16.06 -29.41
N GLY A 70 4.53 -17.17 -30.11
CA GLY A 70 5.57 -18.10 -30.51
C GLY A 70 6.48 -17.43 -31.54
N ILE A 71 7.69 -17.08 -31.11
CA ILE A 71 8.87 -16.96 -31.97
C ILE A 71 9.90 -17.94 -31.39
#